data_AF-A0A2I4CYL1-F1
#
_entry.id   AF-A0A2I4CYL1-F1
#
_cell.length_a   1.000
_cell.length_b   1.000
_cell.length_c   1.000
_cell.angle_alpha   90.00
_cell.angle_beta   90.00
_cell.angle_gamma   90.00
#
_symmetry.space_group_name_H-M   'P 1'
#
loop_
_entity.id
_entity.type
_entity.pdbx_description
1 polymer ?
#
loop_
_entity_poly.entity_id
_entity_poly.type
_entity_poly.pdbx_seq_one_letter_code
_entity_poly.pdbx_strand_id
1 'polypeptide(L)'
;MESGQPSLCSVDSQSSLSSDELPEVYIEPHYKESHRLAIYALLCGGREAYEEYVRAEHSNHFLSEQEILFILEKAEKPVVEVDSEGTGKVTNPSTYFPLESDEEVPDLELGWPEVSLKDAETNISLLYHPPRPNTPTIKEVLRKQILEARQVIAIAMDVFTDVDLFLGIMCAAQRGVAVYILLDESHVNSFLHMAHKLGVNLHDTKNVCVRTVRGPQYQCRSGMKFHGSLEQKFILVDCQTVLYGTYSRSTRREPMHAQRDHANSTQKSPGAMI
;
A
#
# COMPACT_ATOMS: atom_id res chain seq x y z
N MET A 1 -58.72 -48.79 -1.64
CA MET A 1 -57.38 -48.75 -2.25
C MET A 1 -57.33 -47.53 -3.16
N GLU A 2 -56.15 -46.92 -3.25
CA GLU A 2 -55.80 -45.68 -3.98
C GLU A 2 -56.33 -44.39 -3.35
N SER A 3 -55.51 -43.59 -2.63
CA SER A 3 -54.27 -42.86 -2.96
C SER A 3 -54.56 -41.55 -3.69
N GLY A 4 -54.18 -40.45 -3.04
CA GLY A 4 -54.59 -39.11 -3.39
C GLY A 4 -53.72 -38.40 -4.43
N GLN A 5 -54.26 -37.28 -4.90
CA GLN A 5 -53.53 -36.13 -5.39
C GLN A 5 -54.14 -34.89 -4.72
N PRO A 6 -53.37 -34.05 -4.01
CA PRO A 6 -53.85 -32.74 -3.62
C PRO A 6 -53.51 -31.72 -4.70
N SER A 7 -54.56 -31.04 -5.18
CA SER A 7 -54.51 -29.90 -6.07
C SER A 7 -54.10 -28.62 -5.33
N LEU A 8 -53.29 -27.84 -6.03
CA LEU A 8 -52.93 -26.43 -5.83
C LEU A 8 -54.00 -25.59 -5.09
N CYS A 9 -53.59 -24.89 -4.03
CA CYS A 9 -54.23 -23.66 -3.59
C CYS A 9 -53.16 -22.64 -3.19
N SER A 10 -53.09 -21.55 -3.96
CA SER A 10 -52.41 -20.31 -3.63
C SER A 10 -52.94 -19.71 -2.34
N VAL A 11 -52.06 -19.12 -1.54
CA VAL A 11 -52.41 -18.15 -0.50
C VAL A 11 -51.40 -17.01 -0.55
N ASP A 12 -51.84 -15.89 -1.11
CA ASP A 12 -51.26 -14.58 -0.78
C ASP A 12 -51.63 -14.25 0.67
N SER A 13 -50.68 -13.77 1.46
CA SER A 13 -50.97 -12.97 2.65
C SER A 13 -49.77 -12.10 2.96
N GLN A 14 -49.94 -10.80 2.69
CA GLN A 14 -49.06 -9.74 3.15
C GLN A 14 -48.97 -9.76 4.67
N SER A 15 -47.79 -9.48 5.22
CA SER A 15 -47.67 -9.00 6.59
C SER A 15 -46.57 -7.95 6.65
N SER A 16 -47.02 -6.73 6.86
CA SER A 16 -46.26 -5.53 7.14
C SER A 16 -45.61 -5.62 8.52
N LEU A 17 -44.31 -5.33 8.61
CA LEU A 17 -43.66 -4.96 9.86
C LEU A 17 -43.08 -3.56 9.67
N SER A 18 -43.70 -2.60 10.35
CA SER A 18 -43.19 -1.24 10.52
C SER A 18 -42.08 -1.24 11.55
N SER A 19 -40.90 -0.76 11.20
CA SER A 19 -39.95 -0.11 12.11
C SER A 19 -39.07 0.79 11.26
N ASP A 20 -39.03 2.07 11.62
CA ASP A 20 -38.17 3.11 11.05
C ASP A 20 -36.70 2.76 11.23
N GLU A 21 -36.18 1.88 10.39
CA GLU A 21 -34.74 1.75 10.18
C GLU A 21 -34.39 2.69 9.02
N LEU A 22 -33.58 3.70 9.33
CA LEU A 22 -32.87 4.50 8.32
C LEU A 22 -32.42 3.54 7.22
N PRO A 23 -32.63 3.84 5.92
CA PRO A 23 -32.09 2.96 4.89
C PRO A 23 -30.62 2.82 5.22
N GLU A 24 -30.17 1.59 5.54
CA GLU A 24 -28.76 1.27 5.49
C GLU A 24 -28.30 1.88 4.19
N VAL A 25 -27.42 2.88 4.26
CA VAL A 25 -26.90 3.54 3.07
C VAL A 25 -26.13 2.42 2.39
N TYR A 26 -26.82 1.70 1.52
CA TYR A 26 -26.27 0.60 0.77
C TYR A 26 -25.33 1.28 -0.22
N ILE A 27 -24.05 1.31 0.16
CA ILE A 27 -23.00 1.84 -0.68
C ILE A 27 -22.81 0.79 -1.76
N GLU A 28 -23.27 1.11 -2.96
CA GLU A 28 -23.10 0.27 -4.13
C GLU A 28 -21.60 -0.03 -4.32
N PRO A 29 -21.22 -1.30 -4.58
CA PRO A 29 -19.83 -1.66 -4.75
C PRO A 29 -19.14 -0.78 -5.80
N HIS A 30 -17.95 -0.28 -5.47
CA HIS A 30 -17.18 0.66 -6.29
C HIS A 30 -16.74 0.13 -7.67
N TYR A 31 -17.12 -1.10 -8.03
CA TYR A 31 -16.76 -1.72 -9.29
C TYR A 31 -17.52 -1.07 -10.46
N LYS A 32 -16.78 -0.62 -11.47
CA LYS A 32 -17.34 -0.13 -12.73
C LYS A 32 -16.72 -0.87 -13.90
N GLU A 33 -17.56 -1.57 -14.66
CA GLU A 33 -17.14 -2.32 -15.84
C GLU A 33 -16.49 -1.42 -16.90
N SER A 34 -16.96 -0.18 -17.03
CA SER A 34 -16.37 0.81 -17.95
C SER A 34 -14.91 1.12 -17.61
N HIS A 35 -14.53 1.15 -16.33
CA HIS A 35 -13.12 1.34 -15.94
C HIS A 35 -12.26 0.13 -16.35
N ARG A 36 -12.78 -1.09 -16.18
CA ARG A 36 -12.08 -2.31 -16.58
C ARG A 36 -11.82 -2.33 -18.08
N LEU A 37 -12.83 -1.97 -18.88
CA LEU A 37 -12.73 -1.91 -20.33
C LEU A 37 -11.80 -0.78 -20.81
N ALA A 38 -11.78 0.36 -20.12
CA ALA A 38 -10.83 1.43 -20.40
C ALA A 38 -9.37 0.98 -20.17
N ILE A 39 -9.10 0.27 -19.06
CA ILE A 39 -7.78 -0.32 -18.80
C ILE A 39 -7.43 -1.37 -19.87
N TYR A 40 -8.40 -2.16 -20.31
CA TYR A 40 -8.21 -3.11 -21.40
C TYR A 40 -7.83 -2.42 -22.73
N ALA A 41 -8.52 -1.32 -23.08
CA ALA A 41 -8.20 -0.51 -24.25
C ALA A 41 -6.79 0.09 -24.17
N LEU A 42 -6.41 0.57 -22.98
CA LEU A 42 -5.05 1.07 -22.71
C LEU A 42 -3.98 0.01 -22.95
N LEU A 43 -4.20 -1.21 -22.45
CA LEU A 43 -3.24 -2.31 -22.60
C LEU A 43 -3.11 -2.79 -24.04
N CYS A 44 -4.22 -2.86 -24.78
CA CYS A 44 -4.20 -3.40 -26.15
C CYS A 44 -3.77 -2.38 -27.21
N GLY A 45 -4.21 -1.13 -27.09
CA GLY A 45 -4.04 -0.08 -28.09
C GLY A 45 -3.27 1.15 -27.61
N GLY A 46 -2.72 1.12 -26.39
CA GLY A 46 -1.98 2.23 -25.82
C GLY A 46 -2.85 3.43 -25.45
N ARG A 47 -2.19 4.58 -25.29
CA ARG A 47 -2.83 5.83 -24.83
C ARG A 47 -3.96 6.31 -25.74
N GLU A 48 -3.77 6.22 -27.06
CA GLU A 48 -4.75 6.69 -28.04
C GLU A 48 -6.07 5.91 -27.95
N ALA A 49 -5.99 4.58 -27.81
CA ALA A 49 -7.16 3.72 -27.66
C ALA A 49 -7.90 3.97 -26.33
N TYR A 50 -7.17 4.26 -25.25
CA TYR A 50 -7.78 4.66 -23.98
C TYR A 50 -8.57 5.97 -24.12
N GLU A 51 -7.97 7.00 -24.72
CA GLU A 51 -8.63 8.30 -24.92
C GLU A 51 -9.84 8.21 -25.84
N GLU A 52 -9.78 7.38 -26.89
CA GLU A 52 -10.92 7.11 -27.76
C GLU A 52 -12.06 6.41 -27.01
N TYR A 53 -11.74 5.38 -26.21
CA TYR A 53 -12.74 4.67 -25.40
C TYR A 53 -13.42 5.58 -24.38
N VAL A 54 -12.65 6.38 -23.64
CA VAL A 54 -13.17 7.33 -22.64
C VAL A 54 -14.09 8.37 -23.31
N ARG A 55 -13.74 8.84 -24.51
CA ARG A 55 -14.56 9.77 -25.30
C ARG A 55 -15.86 9.12 -25.78
N ALA A 56 -15.81 7.87 -26.24
CA ALA A 56 -16.98 7.15 -26.72
C ALA A 56 -18.00 6.86 -25.61
N GLU A 57 -17.52 6.41 -24.45
CA GLU A 57 -18.33 6.08 -23.27
C GLU A 57 -18.77 7.31 -22.45
N HIS A 58 -18.40 8.53 -22.86
CA HIS A 58 -18.66 9.77 -22.10
C HIS A 58 -18.23 9.67 -20.63
N SER A 59 -17.18 8.88 -20.36
CA SER A 59 -16.67 8.67 -19.01
C SER A 59 -15.67 9.76 -18.65
N ASN A 60 -15.53 10.06 -17.37
CA ASN A 60 -14.47 10.95 -16.90
C ASN A 60 -13.12 10.23 -16.97
N HIS A 61 -12.06 11.00 -17.21
CA HIS A 61 -10.71 10.48 -17.08
C HIS A 61 -10.47 10.13 -15.61
N PHE A 62 -10.27 8.84 -15.32
CA PHE A 62 -10.04 8.36 -13.95
C PHE A 62 -8.58 8.00 -13.69
N LEU A 63 -7.82 7.63 -14.73
CA LEU A 63 -6.38 7.44 -14.63
C LEU A 63 -5.64 8.75 -14.85
N SER A 64 -4.71 9.05 -13.95
CA SER A 64 -3.71 10.10 -14.10
C SER A 64 -2.67 9.73 -15.17
N GLU A 65 -1.92 10.72 -15.66
CA GLU A 65 -0.85 10.47 -16.63
C GLU A 65 0.22 9.52 -16.08
N GLN A 66 0.51 9.61 -14.77
CA GLN A 66 1.48 8.76 -14.11
C GLN A 66 1.00 7.30 -14.05
N GLU A 67 -0.29 7.08 -13.78
CA GLU A 67 -0.87 5.73 -13.78
C GLU A 67 -0.91 5.12 -15.18
N ILE A 68 -1.23 5.93 -16.21
CA ILE A 68 -1.20 5.48 -17.61
C ILE A 68 0.21 5.01 -17.98
N LEU A 69 1.23 5.81 -17.65
CA LEU A 69 2.62 5.45 -17.91
C LEU A 69 3.04 4.20 -17.12
N PHE A 70 2.67 4.13 -15.84
CA PHE A 70 2.96 2.99 -14.98
C PHE A 70 2.38 1.70 -15.54
N ILE A 71 1.09 1.69 -15.93
CA ILE A 71 0.42 0.51 -16.48
C ILE A 71 1.09 0.08 -17.78
N LEU A 72 1.42 1.01 -18.68
CA LEU A 72 2.06 0.69 -19.96
C LEU A 72 3.50 0.17 -19.77
N GLU A 73 4.25 0.69 -18.81
CA GLU A 73 5.62 0.26 -18.51
C GLU A 73 5.65 -1.12 -17.85
N LYS A 74 4.71 -1.38 -16.93
CA LYS A 74 4.64 -2.62 -16.14
C LYS A 74 3.81 -3.73 -16.79
N ALA A 75 3.18 -3.47 -17.93
CA ALA A 75 2.38 -4.45 -18.64
C ALA A 75 3.27 -5.55 -19.25
N GLU A 76 3.08 -6.77 -18.76
CA GLU A 76 3.69 -7.98 -19.29
C GLU A 76 2.77 -8.59 -20.35
N LYS A 77 3.34 -8.85 -21.53
CA LYS A 77 2.65 -9.57 -22.59
C LYS A 77 2.51 -11.04 -22.20
N PRO A 78 1.41 -11.71 -22.59
CA PRO A 78 1.27 -13.13 -22.35
C PRO A 78 2.46 -13.89 -22.94
N VAL A 79 3.13 -14.68 -22.12
CA VAL A 79 4.11 -15.66 -22.61
C VAL A 79 3.31 -16.71 -23.36
N VAL A 80 3.48 -16.75 -24.68
CA VAL A 80 2.94 -17.84 -25.50
C VAL A 80 3.82 -19.05 -25.22
N GLU A 81 3.44 -19.87 -24.24
CA GLU A 81 4.03 -21.20 -24.10
C GLU A 81 3.58 -22.02 -25.31
N VAL A 82 4.50 -22.18 -26.26
CA VAL A 82 4.28 -23.00 -27.45
C VAL A 82 4.51 -24.44 -27.04
N ASP A 83 3.45 -25.13 -26.60
CA ASP A 83 3.49 -26.58 -26.52
C ASP A 83 3.75 -27.17 -27.92
N SER A 84 4.53 -28.25 -27.97
CA SER A 84 4.98 -28.92 -29.21
C SER A 84 3.86 -29.56 -30.06
N GLU A 85 2.60 -29.18 -29.85
CA GLU A 85 1.43 -29.65 -30.62
C GLU A 85 0.59 -28.51 -31.24
N GLY A 86 1.11 -27.27 -31.30
CA GLY A 86 0.52 -26.22 -32.14
C GLY A 86 -0.89 -25.75 -31.76
N THR A 87 -1.40 -26.17 -30.60
CA THR A 87 -2.65 -25.68 -30.03
C THR A 87 -2.33 -24.72 -28.90
N GLY A 88 -2.22 -23.43 -29.23
CA GLY A 88 -2.04 -22.37 -28.24
C GLY A 88 -3.22 -22.33 -27.27
N LYS A 89 -3.05 -22.90 -26.08
CA LYS A 89 -4.04 -22.81 -25.01
C LYS A 89 -3.84 -21.45 -24.34
N VAL A 90 -4.74 -20.51 -24.61
CA VAL A 90 -4.80 -19.26 -23.83
C VAL A 90 -5.18 -19.65 -22.41
N THR A 91 -4.19 -19.65 -21.51
CA THR A 91 -4.35 -20.07 -20.12
C THR A 91 -5.28 -19.10 -19.40
N ASN A 92 -6.47 -19.63 -19.09
CA ASN A 92 -7.53 -19.16 -18.21
C ASN A 92 -8.17 -17.79 -18.56
N PRO A 93 -9.45 -17.77 -19.00
CA PRO A 93 -10.20 -16.53 -19.13
C PRO A 93 -10.33 -15.88 -17.75
N SER A 94 -9.95 -14.60 -17.67
CA SER A 94 -10.07 -13.71 -16.52
C SER A 94 -11.47 -13.85 -15.89
N THR A 95 -11.57 -14.65 -14.83
CA THR A 95 -12.75 -14.74 -13.99
C THR A 95 -12.31 -14.21 -12.63
N TYR A 96 -12.60 -12.93 -12.40
CA TYR A 96 -12.28 -12.27 -11.14
C TYR A 96 -13.26 -12.78 -10.08
N PHE A 97 -12.75 -13.59 -9.15
CA PHE A 97 -13.48 -14.06 -7.97
C PHE A 97 -12.96 -13.31 -6.74
N PRO A 98 -13.56 -12.15 -6.37
CA PRO A 98 -13.09 -11.35 -5.24
C PRO A 98 -13.19 -12.05 -3.87
N LEU A 99 -13.91 -13.18 -3.79
CA LEU A 99 -14.11 -13.94 -2.56
C LEU A 99 -13.16 -15.14 -2.41
N GLU A 100 -12.35 -15.47 -3.42
CA GLU A 100 -11.51 -16.69 -3.43
C GLU A 100 -10.00 -16.38 -3.47
N SER A 101 -9.61 -15.15 -3.14
CA SER A 101 -8.21 -14.69 -3.11
C SER A 101 -7.51 -15.01 -1.78
N ASP A 102 -7.62 -16.25 -1.29
CA ASP A 102 -6.88 -16.68 -0.10
C ASP A 102 -5.52 -17.27 -0.53
N GLU A 103 -4.56 -16.40 -0.85
CA GLU A 103 -3.16 -16.80 -0.84
C GLU A 103 -2.73 -17.10 0.61
N GLU A 104 -2.09 -18.25 0.82
CA GLU A 104 -1.64 -18.67 2.16
C GLU A 104 -0.63 -17.67 2.72
N VAL A 105 -0.93 -17.12 3.91
CA VAL A 105 -0.07 -16.13 4.56
C VAL A 105 1.22 -16.83 4.99
N PRO A 106 2.41 -16.36 4.54
CA PRO A 106 3.66 -17.01 4.90
C PRO A 106 3.95 -16.89 6.39
N ASP A 107 4.53 -17.95 6.97
CA ASP A 107 4.96 -17.97 8.36
C ASP A 107 6.01 -16.88 8.65
N LEU A 108 5.92 -16.28 9.84
CA LEU A 108 6.80 -15.21 10.29
C LEU A 108 8.02 -15.77 11.01
N GLU A 109 9.18 -15.67 10.36
CA GLU A 109 10.45 -16.30 10.76
C GLU A 109 10.96 -15.90 12.16
N LEU A 110 10.64 -14.70 12.64
CA LEU A 110 11.09 -14.19 13.95
C LEU A 110 9.99 -14.28 15.02
N GLY A 111 8.82 -14.82 14.69
CA GLY A 111 7.64 -14.87 15.56
C GLY A 111 6.98 -13.50 15.83
N TRP A 112 5.90 -13.52 16.61
CA TRP A 112 5.25 -12.34 17.18
C TRP A 112 5.26 -12.41 18.70
N PRO A 113 5.34 -11.26 19.40
CA PRO A 113 5.27 -11.26 20.85
C PRO A 113 3.85 -11.60 21.29
N GLU A 114 3.70 -12.20 22.46
CA GLU A 114 2.39 -12.44 23.05
C GLU A 114 1.87 -11.13 23.66
N VAL A 115 0.74 -10.64 23.16
CA VAL A 115 0.21 -9.31 23.53
C VAL A 115 -1.11 -9.48 24.27
N SER A 116 -1.13 -9.12 25.55
CA SER A 116 -2.37 -9.01 26.33
C SER A 116 -2.91 -7.58 26.25
N LEU A 117 -3.76 -7.28 25.26
CA LEU A 117 -4.42 -5.97 25.10
C LEU A 117 -5.63 -5.77 26.02
N LYS A 118 -5.78 -6.58 27.07
CA LYS A 118 -7.05 -6.73 27.80
C LYS A 118 -7.55 -5.47 28.51
N ASP A 119 -6.71 -4.46 28.71
CA ASP A 119 -7.06 -3.21 29.40
C ASP A 119 -6.57 -1.93 28.66
N ALA A 120 -6.20 -2.02 27.37
CA ALA A 120 -5.64 -0.88 26.64
C ALA A 120 -6.73 -0.06 25.95
N GLU A 121 -6.93 1.19 26.39
CA GLU A 121 -7.76 2.17 25.67
C GLU A 121 -7.10 2.57 24.35
N THR A 122 -7.89 2.61 23.27
CA THR A 122 -7.40 3.05 21.96
C THR A 122 -7.31 4.59 21.92
N ASN A 123 -6.09 5.13 21.88
CA ASN A 123 -5.85 6.56 21.71
C ASN A 123 -5.33 6.86 20.29
N ILE A 124 -5.99 7.79 19.60
CA ILE A 124 -5.58 8.22 18.25
C ILE A 124 -5.08 9.65 18.33
N SER A 125 -3.82 9.86 17.91
CA SER A 125 -3.18 11.17 17.85
C SER A 125 -2.76 11.50 16.41
N LEU A 126 -3.11 12.69 15.93
CA LEU A 126 -2.82 13.13 14.56
C LEU A 126 -1.56 14.00 14.50
N LEU A 127 -0.64 13.66 13.60
CA LEU A 127 0.58 14.41 13.34
C LEU A 127 0.55 15.03 11.95
N TYR A 128 1.17 16.20 11.80
CA TYR A 128 1.14 16.98 10.57
C TYR A 128 2.56 17.30 10.08
N HIS A 129 2.71 17.47 8.77
CA HIS A 129 3.92 17.99 8.15
C HIS A 129 3.54 19.06 7.11
N PRO A 130 3.95 20.33 7.28
CA PRO A 130 4.74 20.90 8.39
C PRO A 130 4.07 20.78 9.78
N PRO A 131 4.86 20.75 10.88
CA PRO A 131 4.32 20.60 12.23
C PRO A 131 3.47 21.80 12.65
N ARG A 132 2.44 21.55 13.46
CA ARG A 132 1.64 22.60 14.10
C ARG A 132 2.42 23.19 15.30
N PRO A 133 2.08 24.41 15.77
CA PRO A 133 2.71 24.99 16.96
C PRO A 133 2.61 24.03 18.15
N ASN A 134 3.71 23.83 18.88
CA ASN A 134 3.81 22.90 20.02
C ASN A 134 3.56 21.42 19.70
N THR A 135 3.70 20.99 18.45
CA THR A 135 3.62 19.56 18.08
C THR A 135 4.96 19.06 17.53
N PRO A 136 5.40 17.85 17.89
CA PRO A 136 6.64 17.27 17.37
C PRO A 136 6.49 16.93 15.88
N THR A 137 7.62 16.83 15.18
CA THR A 137 7.60 16.39 13.78
C THR A 137 7.29 14.90 13.67
N ILE A 138 6.70 14.48 12.55
CA ILE A 138 6.45 13.05 12.26
C ILE A 138 7.75 12.24 12.38
N LYS A 139 8.87 12.79 11.89
CA LYS A 139 10.19 12.15 11.95
C LYS A 139 10.70 12.00 13.40
N GLU A 140 10.51 13.00 14.26
CA GLU A 140 10.87 12.90 15.67
C GLU A 140 10.07 11.83 16.39
N VAL A 141 8.75 11.78 16.18
CA VAL A 141 7.90 10.75 16.80
C VAL A 141 8.30 9.36 16.32
N LEU A 142 8.54 9.18 15.02
CA LEU A 142 9.02 7.91 14.47
C LEU A 142 10.35 7.49 15.08
N ARG A 143 11.33 8.39 15.14
CA ARG A 143 12.64 8.10 15.74
C ARG A 143 12.51 7.72 17.21
N LYS A 144 11.64 8.41 17.96
CA LYS A 144 11.36 8.11 19.36
C LYS A 144 10.76 6.71 19.53
N GLN A 145 9.75 6.36 18.73
CA GLN A 145 9.09 5.05 18.78
C GLN A 145 10.06 3.90 18.44
N ILE A 146 10.91 4.07 17.41
CA ILE A 146 11.94 3.08 17.06
C ILE A 146 13.00 2.93 18.17
N LEU A 147 13.34 4.02 18.86
CA LEU A 147 14.28 4.00 19.98
C LEU A 147 13.70 3.29 21.20
N GLU A 148 12.42 3.51 21.48
CA GLU A 148 11.71 2.94 22.65
C GLU A 148 11.29 1.47 22.44
N ALA A 149 11.30 0.97 21.20
CA ALA A 149 10.95 -0.40 20.84
C ALA A 149 11.79 -1.46 21.58
N ARG A 150 11.13 -2.50 22.07
CA ARG A 150 11.72 -3.57 22.89
C ARG A 150 11.59 -4.98 22.34
N GLN A 151 10.53 -5.27 21.59
CA GLN A 151 10.18 -6.62 21.17
C GLN A 151 10.15 -6.74 19.65
N VAL A 152 9.26 -5.99 18.99
CA VAL A 152 9.03 -6.12 17.55
C VAL A 152 8.82 -4.77 16.89
N ILE A 153 9.38 -4.60 15.69
CA ILE A 153 9.08 -3.49 14.79
C ILE A 153 8.64 -4.11 13.46
N ALA A 154 7.42 -3.81 12.99
CA ALA A 154 6.95 -4.18 11.66
C ALA A 154 6.71 -2.93 10.83
N ILE A 155 7.22 -2.91 9.61
CA ILE A 155 7.22 -1.75 8.71
C ILE A 155 6.64 -2.19 7.38
N ALA A 156 5.62 -1.48 6.90
CA ALA A 156 5.15 -1.57 5.52
C ALA A 156 5.32 -0.20 4.88
N MET A 157 6.13 -0.11 3.83
CA MET A 157 6.39 1.16 3.13
C MET A 157 6.60 0.95 1.62
N ASP A 158 6.21 1.94 0.83
CA ASP A 158 6.49 1.99 -0.61
C ASP A 158 7.96 2.33 -0.88
N VAL A 159 8.44 3.44 -0.33
CA VAL A 159 9.80 3.97 -0.54
C VAL A 159 10.46 4.19 0.81
N PHE A 160 11.53 3.43 1.05
CA PHE A 160 12.30 3.54 2.29
C PHE A 160 13.77 3.89 2.03
N THR A 161 14.08 5.19 2.07
CA THR A 161 15.43 5.73 1.81
C THR A 161 15.92 6.70 2.89
N ASP A 162 15.28 6.74 4.06
CA ASP A 162 15.70 7.61 5.16
C ASP A 162 16.81 6.93 5.98
N VAL A 163 18.02 7.46 5.86
CA VAL A 163 19.23 6.97 6.54
C VAL A 163 19.09 6.97 8.05
N ASP A 164 18.48 8.02 8.62
CA ASP A 164 18.35 8.15 10.07
C ASP A 164 17.43 7.09 10.66
N LEU A 165 16.29 6.86 10.00
CA LEU A 165 15.33 5.86 10.42
C LEU A 165 15.92 4.46 10.26
N PHE A 166 16.59 4.19 9.13
CA PHE A 166 17.26 2.92 8.89
C PHE A 166 18.31 2.59 9.95
N LEU A 167 19.19 3.55 10.28
CA LEU A 167 20.17 3.36 11.36
C LEU A 167 19.50 3.12 12.71
N GLY A 168 18.41 3.83 13.01
CA GLY A 168 17.62 3.62 14.23
C GLY A 168 17.08 2.19 14.34
N ILE A 169 16.57 1.64 13.23
CA ILE A 169 16.05 0.27 13.17
C ILE A 169 17.18 -0.75 13.32
N MET A 170 18.33 -0.54 12.66
CA MET A 170 19.48 -1.43 12.81
C MET A 170 19.99 -1.44 14.26
N CYS A 171 20.02 -0.28 14.92
CA CYS A 171 20.31 -0.19 16.35
C CYS A 171 19.27 -0.95 17.19
N ALA A 172 17.99 -0.93 16.83
CA ALA A 172 16.97 -1.72 17.51
C ALA A 172 17.19 -3.23 17.32
N ALA A 173 17.50 -3.67 16.10
CA ALA A 173 17.81 -5.06 15.80
C ALA A 173 19.02 -5.58 16.60
N GLN A 174 20.05 -4.76 16.78
CA GLN A 174 21.22 -5.08 17.62
C GLN A 174 20.87 -5.24 19.11
N ARG A 175 19.81 -4.57 19.59
CA ARG A 175 19.29 -4.77 20.96
C ARG A 175 18.48 -6.06 21.13
N GLY A 176 18.25 -6.82 20.06
CA GLY A 176 17.43 -8.02 20.08
C GLY A 176 15.97 -7.82 19.66
N VAL A 177 15.60 -6.64 19.18
CA VAL A 177 14.25 -6.37 18.66
C VAL A 177 14.09 -7.08 17.31
N ALA A 178 13.03 -7.86 17.11
CA ALA A 178 12.75 -8.47 15.82
C ALA A 178 12.16 -7.43 14.86
N VAL A 179 12.74 -7.31 13.68
CA VAL A 179 12.38 -6.29 12.70
C VAL A 179 11.85 -6.96 11.43
N TYR A 180 10.64 -6.60 11.03
CA TYR A 180 10.03 -6.98 9.77
C TYR A 180 9.87 -5.76 8.87
N ILE A 181 10.39 -5.84 7.65
CA ILE A 181 10.30 -4.77 6.66
C ILE A 181 9.66 -5.32 5.40
N LEU A 182 8.46 -4.84 5.08
CA LEU A 182 7.73 -5.09 3.84
C LEU A 182 7.89 -3.87 2.92
N LEU A 183 8.51 -4.09 1.77
CA LEU A 183 8.74 -3.05 0.76
C LEU A 183 8.03 -3.37 -0.54
N ASP A 184 7.63 -2.31 -1.25
CA ASP A 184 7.19 -2.45 -2.64
C ASP A 184 8.37 -2.90 -3.52
N GLU A 185 8.13 -3.92 -4.34
CA GLU A 185 9.17 -4.48 -5.22
C GLU A 185 9.75 -3.44 -6.18
N SER A 186 8.93 -2.49 -6.64
CA SER A 186 9.40 -1.45 -7.59
C SER A 186 10.47 -0.55 -7.00
N HIS A 187 10.56 -0.43 -5.67
CA HIS A 187 11.44 0.51 -4.98
C HIS A 187 12.50 -0.15 -4.08
N VAL A 188 12.54 -1.49 -4.03
CA VAL A 188 13.51 -2.23 -3.21
C VAL A 188 14.96 -1.91 -3.55
N ASN A 189 15.28 -1.69 -4.83
CA ASN A 189 16.64 -1.37 -5.28
C ASN A 189 17.18 -0.08 -4.64
N SER A 190 16.31 0.91 -4.40
CA SER A 190 16.72 2.15 -3.74
C SER A 190 17.07 1.93 -2.27
N PHE A 191 16.32 1.06 -1.58
CA PHE A 191 16.61 0.64 -0.21
C PHE A 191 17.92 -0.16 -0.12
N LEU A 192 18.12 -1.14 -1.00
CA LEU A 192 19.36 -1.94 -1.04
C LEU A 192 20.58 -1.06 -1.30
N HIS A 193 20.47 -0.08 -2.20
CA HIS A 193 21.56 0.86 -2.46
C HIS A 193 21.91 1.71 -1.22
N MET A 194 20.90 2.17 -0.47
CA MET A 194 21.11 2.87 0.80
C MET A 194 21.82 1.97 1.83
N ALA A 195 21.33 0.74 2.02
CA ALA A 195 21.93 -0.21 2.98
C ALA A 195 23.40 -0.50 2.64
N HIS A 196 23.70 -0.73 1.36
CA HIS A 196 25.06 -0.95 0.87
C HIS A 196 25.95 0.28 1.08
N LYS A 197 25.44 1.49 0.84
CA LYS A 197 26.17 2.74 1.07
C LYS A 197 26.53 2.96 2.54
N LEU A 198 25.70 2.46 3.46
CA LEU A 198 25.95 2.51 4.90
C LEU A 198 26.82 1.34 5.40
N GLY A 199 27.21 0.42 4.52
CA GLY A 199 28.00 -0.75 4.87
C GLY A 199 27.24 -1.77 5.74
N VAL A 200 25.90 -1.73 5.73
CA VAL A 200 25.08 -2.66 6.49
C VAL A 200 24.76 -3.87 5.63
N ASN A 201 25.20 -5.05 6.06
CA ASN A 201 24.91 -6.29 5.38
C ASN A 201 23.66 -6.95 5.99
N LEU A 202 22.54 -6.85 5.28
CA LEU A 202 21.24 -7.35 5.75
C LEU A 202 21.22 -8.87 5.97
N HIS A 203 22.11 -9.61 5.29
CA HIS A 203 22.24 -11.06 5.46
C HIS A 203 22.88 -11.45 6.82
N ASP A 204 23.70 -10.57 7.40
CA ASP A 204 24.38 -10.84 8.67
C ASP A 204 23.48 -10.51 9.88
N THR A 205 22.43 -9.72 9.67
CA THR A 205 21.49 -9.29 10.71
C THR A 205 20.36 -10.30 10.91
N LYS A 206 20.55 -11.26 11.81
CA LYS A 206 19.56 -12.32 12.11
C LYS A 206 18.21 -11.84 12.65
N ASN A 207 18.15 -10.62 13.20
CA ASN A 207 16.92 -10.05 13.77
C ASN A 207 16.18 -9.13 12.78
N VAL A 208 16.55 -9.14 11.50
CA VAL A 208 15.93 -8.32 10.46
C VAL A 208 15.48 -9.22 9.32
N CYS A 209 14.19 -9.19 9.00
CA CYS A 209 13.61 -9.85 7.84
C CYS A 209 13.08 -8.78 6.88
N VAL A 210 13.64 -8.73 5.67
CA VAL A 210 13.18 -7.83 4.60
C VAL A 210 12.50 -8.66 3.54
N ARG A 211 11.24 -8.36 3.23
CA ARG A 211 10.47 -9.01 2.15
C ARG A 211 9.91 -7.95 1.22
N THR A 212 9.76 -8.34 -0.04
CA THR A 212 9.09 -7.52 -1.05
C THR A 212 7.68 -8.02 -1.25
N VAL A 213 6.74 -7.09 -1.40
CA VAL A 213 5.34 -7.36 -1.71
C VAL A 213 5.05 -6.76 -3.08
N ARG A 214 4.33 -7.53 -3.91
CA ARG A 214 3.73 -7.04 -5.16
C ARG A 214 2.30 -6.66 -4.86
N GLY A 215 1.81 -5.57 -5.45
CA GLY A 215 0.40 -5.28 -5.40
C GLY A 215 -0.42 -6.32 -6.18
N PRO A 216 -1.76 -6.24 -6.08
CA PRO A 216 -2.66 -7.19 -6.71
C PRO A 216 -2.38 -7.34 -8.21
N GLN A 217 -2.39 -8.58 -8.71
CA GLN A 217 -2.24 -8.83 -10.13
C GLN A 217 -3.54 -8.51 -10.86
N TYR A 218 -3.45 -7.66 -11.87
CA TYR A 218 -4.52 -7.47 -12.85
C TYR A 218 -4.22 -8.30 -14.10
N GLN A 219 -5.18 -9.12 -14.53
CA GLN A 219 -5.07 -9.92 -15.76
C GLN A 219 -6.24 -9.62 -16.71
N CYS A 220 -5.88 -9.20 -17.93
CA CYS A 220 -6.82 -8.99 -19.03
C CYS A 220 -7.21 -10.27 -19.75
N ARG A 221 -8.33 -10.20 -20.48
CA ARG A 221 -8.76 -11.25 -21.41
C ARG A 221 -7.73 -11.52 -22.51
N SER A 222 -6.96 -10.51 -22.93
CA SER A 222 -5.86 -10.65 -23.89
C SER A 222 -4.67 -11.43 -23.34
N GLY A 223 -4.68 -11.82 -22.06
CA GLY A 223 -3.58 -12.48 -21.38
C GLY A 223 -2.51 -11.51 -20.85
N MET A 224 -2.65 -10.21 -21.10
CA MET A 224 -1.76 -9.18 -20.54
C MET A 224 -1.96 -9.06 -19.04
N LYS A 225 -0.86 -8.92 -18.32
CA LYS A 225 -0.84 -8.85 -16.86
C LYS A 225 -0.01 -7.66 -16.39
N PHE A 226 -0.41 -7.05 -15.28
CA PHE A 226 0.44 -6.12 -14.54
C PHE A 226 0.13 -6.23 -13.06
N HIS A 227 1.07 -5.84 -12.20
CA HIS A 227 0.87 -5.79 -10.76
C HIS A 227 0.67 -4.35 -10.30
N GLY A 228 -0.26 -4.16 -9.36
CA GLY A 228 -0.40 -2.90 -8.63
C GLY A 228 0.81 -2.63 -7.71
N SER A 229 0.81 -1.48 -7.05
CA SER A 229 1.81 -1.11 -6.05
C SER A 229 1.27 -1.25 -4.63
N LEU A 230 2.18 -1.28 -3.64
CA LEU A 230 1.81 -1.22 -2.23
C LEU A 230 1.42 0.22 -1.84
N GLU A 231 0.13 0.45 -1.56
CA GLU A 231 -0.36 1.78 -1.16
C GLU A 231 -0.29 2.02 0.36
N GLN A 232 -0.46 0.95 1.15
CA GLN A 232 -0.54 1.05 2.61
C GLN A 232 0.84 1.27 3.23
N LYS A 233 0.91 2.26 4.14
CA LYS A 233 2.14 2.64 4.82
C LYS A 233 1.92 2.74 6.31
N PHE A 234 2.58 1.86 7.06
CA PHE A 234 2.51 1.87 8.51
C PHE A 234 3.78 1.35 9.17
N ILE A 235 3.95 1.75 10.42
CA ILE A 235 4.98 1.23 11.32
C ILE A 235 4.27 0.78 12.59
N LEU A 236 4.38 -0.50 12.92
CA LEU A 236 3.89 -1.11 14.14
C LEU A 236 5.07 -1.36 15.09
N VAL A 237 4.96 -0.90 16.33
CA VAL A 237 5.98 -1.07 17.37
C VAL A 237 5.38 -1.80 18.56
N ASP A 238 6.04 -2.88 18.98
CA ASP A 238 5.73 -3.73 20.14
C ASP A 238 4.28 -4.23 20.21
N CYS A 239 3.59 -4.26 19.06
CA CYS A 239 2.17 -4.56 18.95
C CYS A 239 1.25 -3.64 19.78
N GLN A 240 1.72 -2.45 20.15
CA GLN A 240 1.00 -1.48 20.99
C GLN A 240 0.76 -0.17 20.25
N THR A 241 1.74 0.28 19.48
CA THR A 241 1.67 1.56 18.78
C THR A 241 1.73 1.35 17.28
N VAL A 242 0.74 1.88 16.56
CA VAL A 242 0.73 1.94 15.09
C VAL A 242 0.85 3.40 14.66
N LEU A 243 1.83 3.68 13.79
CA LEU A 243 1.89 4.91 13.04
C LEU A 243 1.43 4.62 11.61
N TYR A 244 0.26 5.13 11.25
CA TYR A 244 -0.33 4.99 9.92
C TYR A 244 -0.42 6.36 9.25
N GLY A 245 -0.13 6.43 7.95
CA GLY A 245 -0.34 7.64 7.18
C GLY A 245 0.31 7.65 5.81
N THR A 246 0.26 8.81 5.15
CA THR A 246 0.79 8.99 3.78
C THR A 246 2.28 9.35 3.73
N TYR A 247 2.94 9.37 4.90
CA TYR A 247 4.33 9.80 5.02
C TYR A 247 5.28 8.80 4.35
N SER A 248 5.78 9.18 3.17
CA SER A 248 6.79 8.44 2.41
C SER A 248 7.99 9.35 2.18
N ARG A 249 9.13 9.02 2.80
CA ARG A 249 10.32 9.87 2.80
C ARG A 249 11.31 9.43 1.73
N SER A 250 11.14 9.98 0.54
CA SER A 250 12.21 10.08 -0.45
C SER A 250 13.04 11.34 -0.19
N THR A 251 14.36 11.31 -0.39
CA THR A 251 15.26 12.48 -0.31
C THR A 251 14.73 13.72 -1.07
N ARG A 252 13.90 13.52 -2.11
CA ARG A 252 13.26 14.58 -2.91
C ARG A 252 12.24 15.45 -2.15
N ARG A 253 11.71 15.01 -1.01
CA ARG A 253 10.58 15.67 -0.32
C ARG A 253 10.98 16.58 0.85
N GLU A 254 12.27 16.77 1.12
CA GLU A 254 12.71 17.80 2.06
C GLU A 254 12.87 19.16 1.34
N PRO A 255 12.19 20.23 1.77
CA PRO A 255 12.56 21.55 1.34
C PRO A 255 13.98 21.88 1.82
N MET A 256 14.88 22.24 0.90
CA MET A 256 16.22 22.79 1.19
C MET A 256 16.16 24.20 1.84
N HIS A 257 15.24 24.44 2.76
CA HIS A 257 15.02 25.76 3.35
C HIS A 257 15.82 26.00 4.64
N ALA A 258 16.57 25.02 5.16
CA ALA A 258 17.33 25.20 6.40
C ALA A 258 18.71 25.89 6.24
N GLN A 259 19.20 26.14 5.02
CA GLN A 259 20.58 26.64 4.81
C GLN A 259 20.71 28.16 4.55
N ARG A 260 19.62 28.93 4.44
CA ARG A 260 19.70 30.36 4.05
C ARG A 260 19.66 31.38 5.19
N ASP A 261 19.20 30.99 6.38
CA ASP A 261 18.97 31.97 7.46
C ASP A 261 20.16 32.19 8.41
N HIS A 262 21.22 31.38 8.31
CA HIS A 262 22.43 31.55 9.13
C HIS A 262 23.57 32.33 8.46
N ALA A 263 23.43 32.69 7.18
CA ALA A 263 24.48 33.40 6.43
C ALA A 263 24.34 34.93 6.45
N ASN A 264 23.22 35.48 6.96
CA ASN A 264 22.93 36.92 6.86
C ASN A 264 22.90 37.68 8.20
N SER A 265 23.37 37.06 9.30
CA SER A 265 23.37 37.68 10.64
C SER A 265 24.75 38.19 11.11
N THR A 266 25.80 38.14 10.27
CA THR A 266 27.18 38.48 10.73
C THR A 266 27.84 39.66 10.02
N GLN A 267 27.06 40.53 9.36
CA GLN A 267 27.58 41.81 8.90
C GLN A 267 26.59 42.95 9.17
N LYS A 268 26.61 43.47 10.41
CA LYS A 268 26.32 44.89 10.64
C LYS A 268 26.93 45.36 11.97
N SER A 269 27.74 46.41 11.82
CA SER A 269 28.28 47.35 12.83
C SER A 269 29.60 46.93 13.51
N PRO A 270 30.63 47.79 13.37
CA PRO A 270 30.80 48.82 14.39
C PRO A 270 30.98 50.22 13.79
N GLY A 271 30.33 51.20 14.41
CA GLY A 271 30.50 52.62 14.14
C GLY A 271 30.03 53.41 15.35
N ALA A 272 30.86 53.42 16.40
CA ALA A 272 30.66 54.22 17.59
C ALA A 272 31.11 55.67 17.32
N MET A 273 30.35 56.61 17.88
CA MET A 273 30.71 57.94 18.39
C MET A 273 32.03 58.56 17.90
N ILE A 274 31.94 59.72 17.24
CA ILE A 274 31.96 61.08 17.81
C ILE A 274 31.30 62.02 16.79
#